data_AF-A0A7R9DTZ0-F1
#
_entry.id   AF-A0A7R9DTZ0-F1
#
_cell.length_a   1.000
_cell.length_b   1.000
_cell.length_c   1.000
_cell.angle_alpha   90.00
_cell.angle_beta   90.00
_cell.angle_gamma   90.00
#
_symmetry.space_group_name_H-M   'P 1'
#
loop_
_entity.id
_entity.type
_entity.pdbx_description
1 polymer ?
#
loop_
_entity_poly.entity_id
_entity_poly.type
_entity_poly.pdbx_seq_one_letter_code
_entity_poly.pdbx_strand_id
1 'polypeptide(L)'
;MQVKDLRWTIEVKKAHSQFNNLFNGDKNLEHAIFPYVTRGPPLPTRRESGVNAMLVSGVATNNFLNDNWEDAFKTYKHLPEEAFGVLFKDLINKVYGHFPFEELYLP
;
A
#
# COMPACT_ATOMS: atom_id res chain seq x y z
N MET A 1 21.27 20.26 18.88
CA MET A 1 20.89 20.67 17.50
C MET A 1 19.40 20.32 17.28
N GLN A 2 18.66 21.04 16.43
CA GLN A 2 17.21 20.76 16.21
C GLN A 2 16.87 20.76 14.72
N VAL A 3 16.26 19.66 14.25
CA VAL A 3 15.78 19.52 12.88
C VAL A 3 14.41 20.18 12.74
N LYS A 4 14.34 21.19 11.87
CA LYS A 4 13.13 21.99 11.63
C LYS A 4 12.24 21.37 10.56
N ASP A 5 12.82 21.00 9.43
CA ASP A 5 12.16 20.36 8.29
C ASP A 5 12.92 19.09 7.89
N LEU A 6 12.19 18.03 7.55
CA LEU A 6 12.74 16.75 7.08
C LEU A 6 11.90 16.31 5.89
N ARG A 7 12.53 16.30 4.70
CA ARG A 7 11.92 15.79 3.48
C ARG A 7 12.55 14.46 3.12
N TRP A 8 11.72 13.53 2.69
CA TRP A 8 12.14 12.23 2.23
C TRP A 8 11.12 11.70 1.22
N THR A 9 11.58 10.76 0.41
CA THR A 9 10.80 10.18 -0.68
C THR A 9 11.01 8.68 -0.62
N ILE A 10 9.94 7.91 -0.81
CA ILE A 10 10.03 6.47 -1.02
C ILE A 10 10.00 6.20 -2.51
N GLU A 11 11.06 5.56 -2.99
CA GLU A 11 11.11 4.95 -4.31
C GLU A 11 11.09 3.44 -4.17
N VAL A 12 10.16 2.78 -4.85
CA VAL A 12 10.07 1.31 -4.88
C VAL A 12 10.29 0.82 -6.30
N LYS A 13 11.05 -0.27 -6.43
CA LYS A 13 11.25 -0.94 -7.72
C LYS A 13 10.06 -1.82 -8.13
N LYS A 14 9.27 -2.23 -7.15
CA LYS A 14 8.05 -3.03 -7.31
C LYS A 14 7.23 -2.95 -6.02
N ALA A 15 5.91 -2.87 -6.13
CA ALA A 15 4.99 -3.01 -5.01
C ALA A 15 4.10 -4.26 -5.21
N HIS A 16 3.74 -4.89 -4.10
CA HIS A 16 2.78 -6.00 -4.09
C HIS A 16 1.73 -5.71 -3.03
N SER A 17 0.47 -5.68 -3.45
CA SER A 17 -0.69 -5.47 -2.60
C SER A 17 -1.49 -6.75 -2.46
N GLN A 18 -1.85 -7.07 -1.23
CA GLN A 18 -2.72 -8.18 -0.89
C GLN A 18 -3.78 -7.70 0.08
N PHE A 19 -5.00 -7.57 -0.43
CA PHE A 19 -6.15 -7.25 0.39
C PHE A 19 -6.95 -8.52 0.66
N ASN A 20 -7.15 -8.79 1.94
CA ASN A 20 -8.03 -9.87 2.41
C ASN A 20 -9.44 -9.31 2.60
N ASN A 21 -10.45 -10.16 2.41
CA ASN A 21 -11.86 -9.77 2.60
C ASN A 21 -12.30 -8.56 1.75
N LEU A 22 -11.77 -8.46 0.53
CA LEU A 22 -12.25 -7.49 -0.44
C LEU A 22 -13.76 -7.60 -0.61
N PHE A 23 -14.43 -6.45 -0.62
CA PHE A 23 -15.89 -6.31 -0.74
C PHE A 23 -16.70 -6.90 0.42
N ASN A 24 -16.08 -7.46 1.46
CA ASN A 24 -16.77 -8.01 2.62
C ASN A 24 -17.91 -8.99 2.27
N GLY A 25 -17.81 -9.67 1.12
CA GLY A 25 -18.84 -10.56 0.58
C GLY A 25 -20.03 -9.88 -0.12
N ASP A 26 -19.92 -8.57 -0.39
CA ASP A 26 -20.92 -7.82 -1.14
C ASP A 26 -20.84 -8.11 -2.64
N LYS A 27 -21.76 -8.97 -3.08
CA LYS A 27 -21.91 -9.39 -4.48
C LYS A 27 -22.26 -8.26 -5.45
N ASN A 28 -22.83 -7.15 -4.96
CA ASN A 28 -23.20 -6.03 -5.83
C ASN A 28 -21.96 -5.22 -6.24
N LEU A 29 -21.05 -4.99 -5.28
CA LEU A 29 -19.77 -4.34 -5.57
C LEU A 29 -18.91 -5.23 -6.45
N GLU A 30 -18.90 -6.53 -6.21
CA GLU A 30 -18.22 -7.48 -7.08
C GLU A 30 -18.72 -7.37 -8.54
N HIS A 31 -20.03 -7.49 -8.79
CA HIS A 31 -20.59 -7.38 -10.15
C HIS A 31 -20.31 -6.04 -10.83
N ALA A 32 -20.28 -4.93 -10.07
CA ALA A 32 -19.99 -3.61 -10.62
C ALA A 32 -18.52 -3.48 -11.07
N ILE A 33 -17.60 -4.18 -10.41
CA ILE A 33 -16.15 -4.03 -10.60
C ILE A 33 -15.60 -5.11 -11.55
N PHE A 34 -16.23 -6.29 -11.60
CA PHE A 34 -15.89 -7.40 -12.49
C PHE A 34 -15.59 -7.00 -13.95
N PRO A 35 -16.44 -6.24 -14.67
CA PRO A 35 -16.18 -5.89 -16.07
C PRO A 35 -14.92 -5.03 -16.28
N TYR A 36 -14.43 -4.37 -15.24
CA TYR A 36 -13.23 -3.53 -15.29
C TYR A 36 -11.95 -4.27 -14.87
N VAL A 37 -12.10 -5.36 -14.12
CA VAL A 37 -10.99 -6.13 -13.55
C VAL A 37 -10.66 -7.37 -14.38
N THR A 38 -11.64 -7.95 -15.10
CA THR A 38 -11.42 -9.14 -15.90
C THR A 38 -11.25 -8.82 -17.39
N ARG A 39 -10.01 -8.84 -17.88
CA ARG A 39 -9.68 -9.33 -19.24
C ARG A 39 -9.37 -10.84 -19.19
N GLY A 40 -10.15 -11.60 -18.42
CA GLY A 40 -9.89 -12.99 -18.06
C GLY A 40 -11.08 -13.93 -18.34
N PRO A 41 -10.89 -15.25 -18.16
CA PRO A 41 -11.75 -16.31 -18.71
C PRO A 41 -13.21 -16.28 -18.19
N PRO A 42 -14.15 -16.94 -18.90
CA PRO A 42 -15.59 -16.79 -18.69
C PRO A 42 -16.07 -17.24 -17.31
N LEU A 43 -17.17 -16.64 -16.87
CA LEU A 43 -17.80 -16.81 -15.55
C LEU A 43 -18.10 -18.28 -15.20
N PRO A 44 -17.91 -18.69 -13.92
CA PRO A 44 -18.31 -20.02 -13.44
C PRO A 44 -19.84 -20.20 -13.44
N THR A 45 -20.30 -21.43 -13.67
CA THR A 45 -21.74 -21.75 -13.78
C THR A 45 -22.49 -21.64 -12.45
N ARG A 46 -23.81 -21.39 -12.55
CA ARG A 46 -24.73 -20.92 -11.49
C ARG A 46 -24.70 -21.69 -10.16
N ARG A 47 -24.27 -22.96 -10.13
CA ARG A 47 -24.29 -23.81 -8.91
C ARG A 47 -23.02 -23.75 -8.06
N GLU A 48 -21.89 -23.31 -8.60
CA GLU A 48 -20.61 -23.14 -7.87
C GLU A 48 -20.31 -21.66 -7.54
N SER A 49 -21.24 -20.78 -7.92
CA SER A 49 -20.98 -19.36 -8.15
C SER A 49 -20.80 -18.49 -6.90
N GLY A 50 -21.38 -18.85 -5.75
CA GLY A 50 -21.50 -17.91 -4.63
C GLY A 50 -20.19 -17.61 -3.89
N VAL A 51 -19.40 -18.64 -3.58
CA VAL A 51 -18.14 -18.51 -2.81
C VAL A 51 -16.94 -18.44 -3.75
N ASN A 52 -16.96 -19.19 -4.85
CA ASN A 52 -15.87 -19.15 -5.83
C ASN A 52 -15.85 -17.83 -6.60
N ALA A 53 -16.99 -17.18 -6.90
CA ALA A 53 -16.95 -15.87 -7.55
C ALA A 53 -16.36 -14.78 -6.64
N MET A 54 -16.67 -14.79 -5.34
CA MET A 54 -16.10 -13.85 -4.37
C MET A 54 -14.57 -14.00 -4.28
N LEU A 55 -14.09 -15.25 -4.16
CA LEU A 55 -12.66 -15.54 -4.14
C LEU A 55 -11.98 -15.13 -5.45
N VAL A 56 -12.61 -15.41 -6.61
CA VAL A 56 -12.11 -15.02 -7.93
C VAL A 56 -12.08 -13.49 -8.10
N SER A 57 -13.08 -12.76 -7.61
CA SER A 57 -13.12 -11.29 -7.66
C SER A 57 -12.00 -10.66 -6.84
N GLY A 58 -11.77 -11.18 -5.61
CA GLY A 58 -10.70 -10.73 -4.75
C GLY A 58 -9.31 -10.99 -5.36
N VAL A 59 -9.10 -12.18 -5.93
CA VAL A 59 -7.85 -12.52 -6.64
C VAL A 59 -7.66 -11.61 -7.86
N ALA A 60 -8.69 -11.40 -8.66
CA ALA A 60 -8.62 -10.58 -9.85
C ALA A 60 -8.32 -9.11 -9.51
N THR A 61 -8.93 -8.58 -8.44
CA THR A 61 -8.69 -7.21 -7.96
C THR A 61 -7.25 -7.04 -7.46
N ASN A 62 -6.75 -8.00 -6.68
CA ASN A 62 -5.34 -7.99 -6.25
C ASN A 62 -4.41 -8.05 -7.46
N ASN A 63 -4.67 -8.91 -8.45
CA ASN A 63 -3.86 -8.98 -9.67
C ASN A 63 -3.87 -7.66 -10.44
N PHE A 64 -5.04 -7.05 -10.63
CA PHE A 64 -5.15 -5.75 -11.28
C PHE A 64 -4.33 -4.67 -10.56
N LEU A 65 -4.43 -4.58 -9.24
CA LEU A 65 -3.64 -3.62 -8.46
C LEU A 65 -2.13 -3.90 -8.55
N ASN A 66 -1.73 -5.17 -8.64
CA ASN A 66 -0.34 -5.58 -8.77
C ASN A 66 0.23 -5.37 -10.18
N ASP A 67 -0.58 -5.53 -11.22
CA ASP A 67 -0.20 -5.21 -12.60
C ASP A 67 -0.06 -3.70 -12.80
N ASN A 68 -0.87 -2.92 -12.07
CA ASN A 68 -0.85 -1.46 -12.06
C ASN A 68 -0.20 -0.91 -10.77
N TRP A 69 0.80 -1.62 -10.25
CA TRP A 69 1.39 -1.34 -8.93
C TRP A 69 1.96 0.07 -8.81
N GLU A 70 2.44 0.66 -9.90
CA GLU A 70 3.07 1.98 -9.89
C GLU A 70 2.05 3.06 -9.54
N ASP A 71 0.88 3.04 -10.19
CA ASP A 71 -0.20 3.99 -9.93
C ASP A 71 -0.88 3.72 -8.58
N ALA A 72 -1.07 2.45 -8.24
CA ALA A 72 -1.55 2.07 -6.92
C ALA A 72 -0.62 2.62 -5.83
N PHE A 73 0.68 2.37 -5.93
CA PHE A 73 1.68 2.86 -4.99
C PHE A 73 1.72 4.38 -4.93
N LYS A 74 1.74 5.08 -6.07
CA LYS A 74 1.71 6.56 -6.12
C LYS A 74 0.52 7.14 -5.37
N THR A 75 -0.62 6.46 -5.42
CA THR A 75 -1.84 6.90 -4.73
C THR A 75 -1.67 6.88 -3.21
N TYR A 76 -1.08 5.83 -2.64
CA TYR A 76 -0.98 5.69 -1.18
C TYR A 76 0.40 6.00 -0.59
N LYS A 77 1.46 6.23 -1.40
CA LYS A 77 2.84 6.42 -0.90
C LYS A 77 2.99 7.60 0.07
N HIS A 78 2.11 8.60 -0.04
CA HIS A 78 2.10 9.74 0.88
C HIS A 78 1.84 9.31 2.34
N LEU A 79 1.08 8.22 2.57
CA LEU A 79 0.77 7.74 3.92
C LEU A 79 2.02 7.28 4.69
N PRO A 80 2.83 6.32 4.19
CA PRO A 80 4.09 6.00 4.85
C PRO A 80 5.07 7.19 4.80
N GLU A 81 5.08 8.01 3.74
CA GLU A 81 5.90 9.23 3.62
C GLU A 81 5.62 10.26 4.74
N GLU A 82 4.38 10.41 5.18
CA GLU A 82 4.07 11.28 6.31
C GLU A 82 4.46 10.60 7.64
N ALA A 83 4.14 9.32 7.78
CA ALA A 83 4.36 8.57 9.02
C ALA A 83 5.84 8.47 9.40
N PHE A 84 6.74 8.07 8.49
CA PHE A 84 8.16 8.06 8.85
C PHE A 84 8.76 9.46 8.93
N GLY A 85 8.19 10.47 8.27
CA GLY A 85 8.65 11.86 8.41
C GLY A 85 8.57 12.34 9.86
N VAL A 86 7.44 12.06 10.52
CA VAL A 86 7.26 12.32 11.95
C VAL A 86 8.22 11.49 12.79
N LEU A 87 8.25 10.17 12.57
CA LEU A 87 9.08 9.24 13.35
C LEU A 87 10.57 9.60 13.29
N PHE A 88 11.11 9.83 12.09
CA PHE A 88 12.52 10.13 11.90
C PHE A 88 12.87 11.50 12.47
N LYS A 89 12.00 12.52 12.32
CA LYS A 89 12.21 13.83 12.93
C LYS A 89 12.31 13.72 14.46
N ASP A 90 11.44 12.95 15.09
CA ASP A 90 11.46 12.74 16.54
C ASP A 90 12.72 11.98 16.98
N LEU A 91 13.07 10.91 16.27
CA LEU A 91 14.27 10.13 16.56
C LEU A 91 15.54 10.98 16.44
N ILE A 92 15.69 11.73 15.35
CA ILE A 92 16.87 12.57 15.10
C ILE A 92 16.97 13.67 16.17
N ASN A 93 15.85 14.33 16.51
CA ASN A 93 15.85 15.33 17.57
C ASN A 93 16.18 14.73 18.95
N LYS A 94 15.76 13.49 19.23
CA LYS A 94 16.13 12.80 20.47
C LYS A 94 17.63 12.50 20.53
N VAL A 95 18.23 12.04 19.43
CA VAL A 95 19.67 11.80 19.34
C VAL A 95 20.44 13.12 19.56
N TYR A 96 20.09 14.18 18.83
CA TYR A 96 20.75 15.49 18.97
C TYR A 96 20.46 16.22 20.29
N GLY A 97 19.46 15.77 21.05
CA GLY A 97 19.21 16.24 22.42
C GLY A 97 20.05 15.51 23.46
N HIS A 98 20.50 14.28 23.16
CA HIS A 98 21.27 13.46 24.08
C HIS A 98 22.78 13.48 23.85
N PHE A 99 23.22 13.62 22.60
CA PHE A 99 24.63 13.61 22.26
C PHE A 99 25.10 15.02 21.84
N PRO A 100 26.17 15.54 22.45
CA PRO A 100 26.79 16.79 22.01
C PRO A 100 27.39 16.64 20.60
N PHE A 101 27.55 17.75 19.91
CA PHE A 101 27.98 17.76 18.50
C PHE A 101 29.37 17.12 18.33
N GLU A 102 30.24 17.39 19.29
CA GLU A 102 31.62 16.93 19.32
C GLU A 102 31.71 15.40 19.34
N GLU A 103 30.81 14.71 20.03
CA GLU A 103 30.76 13.23 20.08
C GLU A 103 30.24 12.60 18.78
N LEU A 104 29.39 13.32 18.03
CA LEU A 104 28.75 12.79 16.82
C LEU A 104 29.58 13.01 15.55
N TYR A 105 30.42 14.06 15.53
CA TYR A 105 31.03 14.56 14.30
C TYR A 105 32.55 14.69 14.35
N LEU A 106 33.19 14.51 15.51
CA LEU A 106 34.65 14.48 15.61
C LEU A 106 35.12 13.04 15.90
N PRO A 107 36.16 12.56 15.19
CA PRO A 107 36.70 11.21 15.37
C PRO A 107 37.45 11.02 16.70
#